data_AF-Q9KC40-F1
#
_entry.id   AF-Q9KC40-F1
#
_cell.length_a   1.000
_cell.length_b   1.000
_cell.length_c   1.000
_cell.angle_alpha   90.00
_cell.angle_beta   90.00
_cell.angle_gamma   90.00
#
_symmetry.space_group_name_H-M   'P 1'
#
loop_
_entity.id
_entity.type
_entity.pdbx_description
1 polymer ?
#
loop_
_entity_poly.entity_id
_entity_poly.type
_entity_poly.pdbx_seq_one_letter_code
_entity_poly.pdbx_strand_id
1 'polypeptide(L)' 'MNVGDFVRGVYKTGVYAGELMQVEQEKGRALVKVLAVLKHPMQGDLHNPKRS' A
#
# COMPACT_ATOMS: atom_id res chain seq x y z
N MET A 1 -10.85 -7.24 12.07
CA MET A 1 -10.44 -7.36 10.65
C MET A 1 -10.42 -8.82 10.32
N ASN A 2 -11.25 -9.22 9.37
CA ASN A 2 -11.40 -10.58 8.89
C ASN A 2 -11.01 -10.65 7.42
N VAL A 3 -10.59 -11.83 6.97
CA VAL A 3 -10.37 -12.07 5.54
C VAL A 3 -11.67 -11.80 4.79
N GLY A 4 -11.58 -11.07 3.67
CA GLY A 4 -12.72 -10.58 2.89
C GLY A 4 -13.16 -9.14 3.26
N ASP A 5 -12.67 -8.57 4.37
CA ASP A 5 -12.99 -7.18 4.70
C ASP A 5 -12.37 -6.21 3.67
N PHE A 6 -13.11 -5.17 3.32
CA PHE A 6 -12.56 -4.03 2.59
C PHE A 6 -11.77 -3.13 3.56
N VAL A 7 -10.49 -2.94 3.24
CA VAL A 7 -9.55 -2.20 4.07
C VAL A 7 -8.89 -1.07 3.30
N ARG A 8 -8.44 -0.06 4.05
CA ARG A 8 -7.58 1.01 3.54
C ARG A 8 -6.15 0.80 4.04
N GLY A 9 -5.21 0.63 3.13
CA GLY A 9 -3.80 0.47 3.42
C GLY A 9 -2.99 1.70 3.03
N VAL A 10 -2.02 2.06 3.87
CA VAL A 10 -0.97 3.04 3.51
C VAL A 10 0.28 2.24 3.17
N TYR A 11 0.83 2.45 1.97
CA TYR A 11 2.10 1.85 1.57
C TYR A 11 2.98 2.90 0.91
N LYS A 12 4.20 3.07 1.43
CA LYS A 12 5.06 4.23 1.15
C LYS A 12 4.27 5.53 1.39
N THR A 13 4.15 6.38 0.38
CA THR A 13 3.42 7.66 0.44
C THR A 13 2.02 7.58 -0.20
N GLY A 14 1.61 6.40 -0.67
CA GLY A 14 0.32 6.15 -1.32
C GLY A 14 -0.72 5.57 -0.36
N VAL A 15 -1.98 5.72 -0.74
CA VAL A 15 -3.14 5.17 -0.01
C VAL A 15 -3.96 4.33 -0.98
N TYR A 16 -4.31 3.12 -0.54
CA TYR A 16 -4.93 2.09 -1.37
C TYR A 16 -6.17 1.55 -0.66
N ALA A 17 -7.21 1.24 -1.42
CA ALA A 17 -8.35 0.44 -0.97
C ALA A 17 -8.23 -0.97 -1.55
N GLY A 18 -8.52 -1.99 -0.75
CA GLY A 18 -8.40 -3.37 -1.18
C GLY A 18 -9.10 -4.35 -0.26
N GLU A 19 -9.06 -5.62 -0.65
CA GLU A 19 -9.63 -6.73 0.10
C GLU A 19 -8.56 -7.42 0.95
N LEU A 20 -8.86 -7.69 2.22
CA LEU A 20 -7.95 -8.40 3.11
C LEU A 20 -7.91 -9.89 2.74
N MET A 21 -6.76 -10.38 2.26
CA MET A 21 -6.60 -11.77 1.83
C MET A 21 -6.06 -12.66 2.96
N GLN A 22 -5.18 -12.11 3.80
CA GLN A 22 -4.55 -12.87 4.89
C GLN A 22 -4.05 -11.91 5.98
N VAL A 23 -4.08 -12.38 7.23
CA VAL A 23 -3.47 -11.70 8.38
C VAL A 23 -2.40 -12.60 8.98
N GLU A 24 -1.14 -12.16 8.96
CA GLU A 24 -0.02 -12.81 9.63
C GLU A 24 0.24 -12.12 10.98
N GLN A 25 -0.55 -12.47 12.00
CA GLN A 25 -0.51 -11.82 13.33
C GLN A 25 0.87 -11.89 13.98
N GLU A 26 1.52 -13.06 13.88
CA GLU A 26 2.88 -13.32 14.37
C GLU A 26 3.95 -12.38 13.80
N LYS A 27 3.75 -11.87 12.58
CA LYS A 27 4.67 -10.94 11.89
C LYS A 27 4.16 -9.50 11.87
N GLY A 28 2.96 -9.25 12.41
CA GLY A 28 2.28 -7.95 12.34
C GLY A 28 2.02 -7.48 10.91
N ARG A 29 1.78 -8.41 9.97
CA ARG A 29 1.61 -8.10 8.53
C ARG A 29 0.26 -8.61 8.03
N ALA A 30 -0.19 -8.03 6.93
CA ALA A 30 -1.39 -8.45 6.23
C ALA A 30 -1.16 -8.42 4.72
N LEU A 31 -1.75 -9.38 4.01
CA LEU A 31 -1.80 -9.39 2.56
C LEU A 31 -3.13 -8.77 2.12
N VAL A 32 -3.04 -7.76 1.26
CA VAL A 32 -4.21 -7.03 0.75
C VAL A 32 -4.18 -7.07 -0.78
N LYS A 33 -5.29 -7.47 -1.40
CA LYS A 33 -5.50 -7.36 -2.84
C LYS A 33 -5.96 -5.94 -3.16
N VAL A 34 -5.09 -5.15 -3.78
CA VAL A 34 -5.40 -3.76 -4.13
C VAL A 34 -6.48 -3.71 -5.21
N LEU A 35 -7.54 -2.94 -4.94
CA LEU A 35 -8.67 -2.73 -5.86
C LEU A 35 -8.68 -1.31 -6.42
N ALA A 36 -8.25 -0.32 -5.63
CA ALA A 36 -8.18 1.07 -6.06
C ALA A 36 -7.04 1.85 -5.39
N VAL A 37 -6.54 2.86 -6.09
CA VAL A 37 -5.63 3.88 -5.53
C VAL A 37 -6.49 5.04 -5.04
N LEU A 38 -6.49 5.31 -3.73
CA LEU A 38 -7.18 6.47 -3.14
C LEU A 38 -6.28 7.72 -3.14
N LYS A 39 -4.97 7.53 -2.99
CA LYS A 39 -3.96 8.58 -3.14
C LYS A 39 -2.74 7.99 -3.83
N HIS A 40 -2.35 8.58 -4.95
CA HIS A 40 -1.10 8.18 -5.61
C HIS A 40 0.09 8.45 -4.68
N PRO A 41 1.05 7.51 -4.59
CA PRO A 41 2.27 7.77 -3.87
C PRO A 41 2.97 8.98 -4.47
N MET A 42 3.59 9.80 -3.62
CA MET A 42 4.47 10.85 -4.06
C MET A 42 5.54 10.21 -4.94
N GLN A 43 5.55 10.59 -6.21
CA GLN A 43 6.70 10.33 -7.05
C GLN A 43 7.83 11.18 -6.47
N GLY A 44 8.91 10.52 -6.05
CA GLY A 44 10.13 11.25 -5.72
C GLY A 44 10.65 11.99 -6.94
N ASP A 45 11.69 12.79 -6.76
CA ASP A 45 12.33 13.45 -7.89
C ASP A 45 12.98 12.39 -8.79
N LEU A 46 12.29 12.00 -9.86
CA LEU A 46 12.79 11.07 -10.87
C LEU A 46 13.94 11.71 -11.68
N HIS A 47 14.12 13.03 -11.55
CA HIS A 47 15.20 13.79 -12.16
C HIS A 47 16.32 14.07 -11.15
N ASN A 48 17.19 13.09 -10.95
CA ASN A 48 18.58 13.40 -10.58
C ASN A 48 19.57 12.72 -11.54
N PRO A 49 19.61 13.12 -12.83
CA PRO A 49 20.72 12.75 -13.70
C PRO A 49 21.95 13.55 -13.25
N LYS A 50 22.77 12.95 -12.37
CA LYS A 50 24.15 13.36 -12.03
C LYS A 50 24.33 14.87 -11.71
N ARG A 51 24.42 15.21 -10.43
CA ARG A 51 25.05 16.48 -10.03
C ARG A 51 26.52 16.44 -10.47
N SER A 52 26.90 17.46 -11.24
CA SER A 52 28.24 17.72 -11.82
C SER A 52 29.37 17.67 -10.80
#